data_AF-A0A349D9Z3-F1
#
_entry.id   AF-A0A349D9Z3-F1
#
_cell.length_a   1.000
_cell.length_b   1.000
_cell.length_c   1.000
_cell.angle_alpha   90.00
_cell.angle_beta   90.00
_cell.angle_gamma   90.00
#
_symmetry.space_group_name_H-M   'P 1'
#
loop_
_entity.id
_entity.type
_entity.pdbx_description
1 polymer ?
#
loop_
_entity_poly.entity_id
_entity_poly.type
_entity_poly.pdbx_seq_one_letter_code
_entity_poly.pdbx_strand_id
1 'polypeptide(L)'
;SVKTADYTGLLSIMALITINIGVFNLLPIPALDGGRLFFLLIELVRRKPIKQRYESLVHAIGMIILLLFMAAITFKDIYSLIVK
;
A
#
# COMPACT_ATOMS: atom_id res chain seq x y z
N SER A 1 40.92 17.13 11.88
CA SER A 1 39.99 16.37 11.03
C SER A 1 38.57 16.53 11.52
N VAL A 2 37.78 17.35 10.85
CA VAL A 2 36.33 17.38 11.08
C VAL A 2 35.77 16.09 10.47
N LYS A 3 35.22 15.19 11.30
CA LYS A 3 34.42 14.07 10.80
C LYS A 3 33.17 14.68 10.16
N THR A 4 33.17 14.83 8.84
CA THR A 4 31.95 15.07 8.08
C THR A 4 30.99 13.93 8.44
N ALA A 5 29.82 14.28 8.97
CA ALA A 5 28.79 13.30 9.25
C ALA A 5 28.48 12.56 7.93
N ASP A 6 28.77 11.26 7.91
CA ASP A 6 28.52 10.42 6.75
C ASP A 6 27.03 10.08 6.72
N TYR A 7 26.26 10.89 6.00
CA TYR A 7 24.83 10.69 5.82
C TYR A 7 24.52 9.57 4.81
N THR A 8 25.52 9.00 4.14
CA THR A 8 25.32 8.01 3.07
C THR A 8 24.58 6.76 3.56
N GLY A 9 24.84 6.32 4.79
CA GLY A 9 24.11 5.21 5.42
C GLY A 9 22.63 5.55 5.66
N LEU A 10 22.36 6.75 6.16
CA LEU A 10 20.99 7.23 6.37
C LEU A 10 20.25 7.38 5.04
N LEU A 11 20.86 8.01 4.04
CA LEU A 11 20.30 8.15 2.69
C LEU A 11 19.99 6.78 2.06
N SER A 12 20.88 5.80 2.23
CA SER A 12 20.67 4.44 1.73
C SER A 12 19.45 3.78 2.37
N ILE A 13 19.29 3.90 3.70
CA ILE A 13 18.13 3.37 4.41
C ILE A 13 16.85 4.10 3.99
N MET A 14 16.87 5.43 3.90
CA MET A 14 15.71 6.21 3.45
C MET A 14 15.31 5.87 2.02
N ALA A 15 16.27 5.72 1.12
CA ALA A 15 16.02 5.30 -0.25
C ALA A 15 15.38 3.91 -0.30
N LEU A 16 15.92 2.95 0.45
CA LEU A 16 15.38 1.59 0.52
C LEU A 16 13.94 1.57 1.05
N ILE A 17 13.66 2.30 2.13
CA ILE A 17 12.31 2.40 2.72
C ILE A 17 11.35 3.05 1.72
N THR A 18 11.76 4.17 1.12
CA THR A 18 10.93 4.91 0.16
C THR A 18 10.59 4.06 -1.07
N ILE A 19 11.57 3.33 -1.61
CA ILE A 19 11.36 2.43 -2.75
C ILE A 19 10.39 1.31 -2.35
N ASN A 20 10.58 0.67 -1.20
CA ASN A 20 9.68 -0.40 -0.76
C ASN A 20 8.25 0.11 -0.59
N ILE A 21 8.06 1.19 0.17
CA ILE A 21 6.73 1.80 0.39
C ILE A 21 6.12 2.23 -0.94
N GLY A 22 6.90 2.86 -1.81
CA GLY A 22 6.47 3.26 -3.16
C GLY A 22 6.00 2.06 -3.98
N VAL A 23 6.80 0.98 -4.04
CA VAL A 23 6.46 -0.25 -4.77
C VAL A 23 5.19 -0.89 -4.21
N PHE A 24 5.06 -1.00 -2.89
CA PHE A 24 3.83 -1.51 -2.26
C PHE A 24 2.62 -0.64 -2.57
N ASN A 25 2.76 0.68 -2.54
CA ASN A 25 1.68 1.62 -2.86
C ASN A 25 1.27 1.59 -4.32
N LEU A 26 2.16 1.24 -5.25
CA LEU A 26 1.85 1.08 -6.68
C LEU A 26 1.12 -0.23 -7.00
N LEU A 27 1.05 -1.19 -6.08
CA LEU A 27 0.30 -2.43 -6.31
C LEU A 27 -1.19 -2.11 -6.55
N PRO A 28 -1.89 -2.90 -7.37
CA PRO A 28 -3.31 -2.71 -7.67
C PRO A 28 -4.19 -3.21 -6.51
N ILE A 29 -3.93 -2.73 -5.30
CA ILE A 29 -4.67 -3.09 -4.09
C ILE A 29 -5.69 -1.97 -3.79
N PRO A 30 -6.98 -2.31 -3.68
CA PRO A 30 -8.03 -1.33 -3.40
C PRO A 30 -7.93 -0.80 -1.95
N ALA A 31 -7.21 0.32 -1.81
CA ALA A 31 -7.01 1.17 -0.62
C ALA A 31 -5.74 2.02 -0.82
N LEU A 32 -4.83 1.57 -1.69
CA LEU A 32 -3.56 2.21 -2.04
C LEU A 32 -3.69 3.05 -3.31
N ASP A 33 -2.81 4.05 -3.47
CA ASP A 33 -2.77 4.97 -4.62
C ASP A 33 -2.63 4.23 -5.96
N GLY A 34 -1.95 3.08 -5.97
CA GLY A 34 -1.75 2.21 -7.13
C GLY A 34 -3.02 1.54 -7.64
N GLY A 35 -4.01 1.29 -6.77
CA GLY A 35 -5.31 0.76 -7.19
C GLY A 35 -6.06 1.74 -8.10
N ARG A 36 -6.06 3.02 -7.71
CA ARG A 36 -6.62 4.11 -8.52
C ARG A 36 -5.85 4.32 -9.82
N LEU A 37 -4.52 4.32 -9.74
CA LEU A 37 -3.66 4.41 -10.92
C LEU A 37 -3.94 3.26 -11.90
N PHE A 38 -4.13 2.04 -11.40
CA PHE A 38 -4.47 0.89 -12.23
C PHE A 38 -5.83 1.03 -12.92
N PHE A 39 -6.85 1.54 -12.23
CA PHE A 39 -8.14 1.87 -12.86
C PHE A 39 -8.01 2.93 -13.96
N LEU A 40 -7.20 3.97 -13.71
CA LEU A 40 -6.90 5.01 -14.71
C LEU A 40 -6.14 4.43 -15.92
N LEU A 41 -5.19 3.51 -15.71
CA LEU A 41 -4.51 2.81 -16.80
C LEU A 41 -5.49 1.97 -17.62
N ILE A 42 -6.42 1.26 -16.97
CA ILE A 42 -7.48 0.51 -17.65
C ILE A 42 -8.39 1.46 -18.44
N GLU A 43 -8.74 2.62 -17.88
CA GLU A 43 -9.53 3.65 -18.56
C GLU A 43 -8.80 4.20 -19.79
N LEU A 44 -7.50 4.45 -19.69
CA LEU A 44 -6.66 4.91 -20.79
C LEU A 44 -6.61 3.88 -21.93
N VAL A 45 -6.53 2.59 -21.59
CA VAL A 45 -6.57 1.48 -22.57
C VAL A 45 -7.97 1.30 -23.17
N ARG A 46 -9.04 1.36 -22.36
CA ARG A 46 -10.43 1.19 -22.81
C ARG A 46 -11.01 2.42 -23.52
N ARG A 47 -10.40 3.60 -23.37
CA ARG A 47 -10.89 4.90 -23.86
C ARG A 47 -12.35 5.21 -23.48
N LYS A 48 -12.87 4.58 -22.43
CA LYS A 48 -14.25 4.76 -21.96
C LYS A 48 -14.22 5.08 -20.47
N PRO A 49 -14.86 6.18 -20.03
CA PRO A 49 -14.79 6.61 -18.65
C PRO A 49 -15.43 5.60 -17.73
N ILE A 50 -14.69 5.20 -16.69
CA ILE A 50 -15.25 4.42 -15.58
C ILE A 50 -15.88 5.44 -14.65
N LYS A 51 -17.17 5.28 -14.30
CA LYS A 51 -17.82 6.22 -13.38
C LYS A 51 -17.11 6.17 -12.03
N GLN A 52 -16.66 7.33 -11.51
CA GLN A 52 -16.03 7.49 -10.19
C GLN A 52 -16.79 6.81 -9.03
N ARG A 53 -18.12 6.65 -9.16
CA ARG A 53 -18.92 5.91 -8.18
C ARG A 53 -18.47 4.46 -8.01
N TYR A 54 -18.09 3.78 -9.09
CA TYR A 54 -17.60 2.40 -9.03
C TYR A 54 -16.20 2.33 -8.44
N GLU A 55 -15.33 3.30 -8.76
CA GLU A 55 -13.98 3.41 -8.19
C GLU A 55 -14.06 3.59 -6.66
N SER A 56 -14.86 4.55 -6.19
CA SER A 56 -15.06 4.79 -4.76
C SER A 56 -15.67 3.59 -4.04
N LEU A 57 -16.62 2.88 -4.66
CA LEU A 57 -17.22 1.68 -4.08
C LEU A 57 -16.20 0.53 -3.96
N VAL A 58 -15.42 0.27 -5.01
CA VAL A 58 -14.38 -0.77 -5.01
C VAL A 58 -13.31 -0.45 -3.96
N HIS A 59 -12.88 0.80 -3.86
CA HIS A 59 -11.95 1.23 -2.82
C HIS A 59 -12.51 1.06 -1.41
N ALA A 60 -13.77 1.44 -1.18
CA ALA A 60 -14.41 1.28 0.13
C ALA A 60 -14.55 -0.20 0.52
N ILE A 61 -15.00 -1.04 -0.41
CA ILE A 61 -15.10 -2.50 -0.18
C ILE A 61 -13.72 -3.09 0.08
N GLY A 62 -12.73 -2.73 -0.74
CA GLY A 62 -11.35 -3.19 -0.56
C GLY A 62 -10.75 -2.78 0.78
N MET A 63 -11.01 -1.55 1.23
CA MET A 63 -10.58 -1.05 2.53
C MET A 63 -11.22 -1.85 3.68
N ILE A 64 -12.52 -2.11 3.62
CA ILE A 64 -13.22 -2.92 4.63
C ILE A 64 -12.64 -4.34 4.69
N ILE A 65 -12.42 -4.97 3.53
CA ILE A 65 -11.84 -6.32 3.44
C ILE A 65 -10.42 -6.34 4.03
N LEU A 66 -9.59 -5.34 3.69
CA LEU A 66 -8.24 -5.21 4.23
C LEU A 66 -8.24 -5.04 5.75
N LEU A 67 -9.08 -4.17 6.28
CA LEU A 67 -9.20 -3.95 7.73
C LEU A 67 -9.65 -5.23 8.44
N LEU A 68 -10.61 -5.95 7.87
CA LEU A 68 -11.12 -7.19 8.43
C LEU A 68 -10.07 -8.31 8.38
N PHE A 69 -9.30 -8.39 7.30
CA PHE A 69 -8.17 -9.30 7.16
C PHE A 69 -7.04 -8.98 8.16
N MET A 70 -6.70 -7.70 8.31
CA MET A 70 -5.73 -7.23 9.27
C MET A 70 -6.16 -7.57 10.71
N ALA A 71 -7.43 -7.35 11.05
CA ALA A 71 -7.98 -7.73 12.33
C ALA A 71 -7.91 -9.25 12.56
N ALA A 72 -8.30 -10.05 11.57
CA ALA A 72 -8.26 -11.51 11.66
C ALA A 72 -6.84 -12.05 11.90
N ILE A 73 -5.84 -11.52 11.18
CA ILE A 73 -4.43 -11.88 11.41
C ILE A 73 -3.99 -11.43 12.80
N THR A 74 -4.31 -10.20 13.19
CA THR A 74 -3.93 -9.66 14.51
C THR A 74 -4.52 -10.52 15.64
N PHE A 75 -5.79 -10.94 15.54
CA PHE A 75 -6.40 -11.85 16.51
C PHE A 75 -5.71 -13.21 16.52
N LYS A 76 -5.36 -13.76 15.36
CA LYS A 76 -4.62 -15.02 15.26
C LYS A 76 -3.23 -14.91 15.90
N ASP A 77 -2.53 -13.81 15.66
CA ASP A 77 -1.20 -13.56 16.21
C ASP A 77 -1.28 -13.42 17.73
N ILE A 78 -2.25 -12.64 18.26
CA ILE A 78 -2.50 -12.51 19.71
C ILE A 78 -2.86 -13.87 20.32
N TYR A 79 -3.77 -14.61 19.72
CA TYR A 79 -4.16 -15.94 20.21
C TYR A 79 -2.97 -16.90 20.23
N SER A 80 -2.17 -16.90 19.16
CA SER A 80 -0.96 -17.71 19.07
C SER A 80 0.10 -17.30 20.10
N LEU A 81 0.14 -16.04 20.53
CA LEU A 81 1.04 -15.56 21.59
C LEU A 81 0.56 -15.92 22.99
N ILE A 82 -0.76 -16.07 23.20
CA ILE A 82 -1.34 -16.40 24.51
C ILE A 82 -1.39 -17.91 24.75
N VAL A 83 -1.67 -18.70 23.70
CA VAL A 83 -1.81 -20.16 23.79
C VAL A 83 -0.46 -20.88 23.77
N LYS A 84 0.57 -20.23 23.25
CA LYS A 84 1.95 -20.72 23.29
C LYS A 84 2.65 -20.26 24.55
#